data_AF-A0A443Q966-F1
#
_entry.id   AF-A0A443Q966-F1
#
_cell.length_a   1.000
_cell.length_b   1.000
_cell.length_c   1.000
_cell.angle_alpha   90.00
_cell.angle_beta   90.00
_cell.angle_gamma   90.00
#
_symmetry.space_group_name_H-M   'P 1'
#
loop_
_entity.id
_entity.type
_entity.pdbx_description
1 polymer ?
#
loop_
_entity_poly.entity_id
_entity_poly.type
_entity_poly.pdbx_seq_one_letter_code
_entity_poly.pdbx_strand_id
1 'polypeptide(L)'
;GRLTQQYIINAYITIEAQRLKYLRHNQDHLRSECYQRLVDHVTNSAANNIEDIRLGSVLILPSIFQGSARSMQQLYQDAMAISRKIGRPDLFITMTCNPKWPEIRRYLATLPPGLTANDIPHFTCRLFYQKVQGLIKDLENV
;
A
#
# COMPACT_ATOMS: atom_id res chain seq x y z
N GLY A 1 20.39 10.23 -3.25
CA GLY A 1 20.20 11.65 -3.65
C GLY A 1 18.84 11.83 -4.28
N ARG A 2 18.41 13.08 -4.53
CA ARG A 2 17.07 13.38 -5.07
C ARG A 2 16.80 12.73 -6.43
N LEU A 3 17.78 12.72 -7.34
CA LEU A 3 17.65 12.13 -8.67
C LEU A 3 17.38 10.62 -8.61
N THR A 4 18.11 9.89 -7.75
CA THR A 4 17.89 8.43 -7.58
C THR A 4 16.50 8.14 -7.01
N GLN A 5 16.00 8.98 -6.09
CA GLN A 5 14.66 8.84 -5.53
C GLN A 5 13.58 9.09 -6.59
N GLN A 6 13.74 10.13 -7.41
CA GLN A 6 12.83 10.41 -8.53
C GLN A 6 12.83 9.26 -9.54
N TYR A 7 14.00 8.71 -9.87
CA TYR A 7 14.10 7.56 -10.78
C TYR A 7 13.33 6.35 -10.25
N ILE A 8 13.50 6.01 -8.97
CA ILE A 8 12.79 4.89 -8.33
C ILE A 8 11.27 5.12 -8.38
N ILE A 9 10.80 6.32 -8.04
CA ILE A 9 9.38 6.67 -8.08
C ILE A 9 8.84 6.56 -9.52
N ASN A 10 9.57 7.09 -10.50
CA ASN A 10 9.14 7.04 -11.90
C ASN A 10 9.10 5.60 -12.44
N ALA A 11 10.09 4.77 -12.09
CA ALA A 11 10.10 3.36 -12.44
C ALA A 11 8.89 2.64 -11.84
N TYR A 12 8.59 2.88 -10.56
CA TYR A 12 7.42 2.31 -9.88
C TYR A 12 6.11 2.72 -10.56
N ILE A 13 5.91 4.02 -10.83
CA ILE A 13 4.71 4.53 -11.52
C ILE A 13 4.57 3.89 -12.90
N THR A 14 5.66 3.74 -13.63
CA THR A 14 5.66 3.13 -14.97
C THR A 14 5.21 1.66 -14.90
N ILE A 15 5.74 0.90 -13.94
CA ILE A 15 5.36 -0.50 -13.72
C ILE A 15 3.88 -0.61 -13.33
N GLU A 16 3.41 0.23 -12.42
CA GLU A 16 2.00 0.24 -12.00
C GLU A 16 1.05 0.62 -13.14
N ALA A 17 1.43 1.61 -13.97
CA ALA A 17 0.68 1.97 -15.17
C ALA A 17 0.63 0.81 -16.17
N GLN A 18 1.74 0.08 -16.36
CA GLN A 18 1.77 -1.10 -17.22
C GLN A 18 0.89 -2.23 -16.68
N ARG A 19 0.89 -2.48 -15.36
CA ARG A 19 0.00 -3.47 -14.71
C ARG A 19 -1.47 -3.12 -14.92
N LEU A 20 -1.86 -1.86 -14.70
CA LEU A 20 -3.22 -1.40 -14.95
C LEU A 20 -3.61 -1.53 -16.42
N LYS A 21 -2.69 -1.19 -17.33
CA LYS A 21 -2.90 -1.37 -18.77
C LYS A 21 -3.10 -2.85 -19.11
N TYR A 22 -2.28 -3.74 -18.56
CA TYR A 22 -2.42 -5.18 -18.75
C TYR A 22 -3.78 -5.69 -18.29
N LEU A 23 -4.21 -5.34 -17.07
CA LEU A 23 -5.52 -5.71 -16.55
C LEU A 23 -6.63 -5.23 -17.48
N ARG A 24 -6.58 -3.96 -17.93
CA ARG A 24 -7.57 -3.40 -18.85
C ARG A 24 -7.71 -4.16 -20.17
N HIS A 25 -6.62 -4.66 -20.75
CA HIS A 25 -6.66 -5.34 -22.04
C HIS A 25 -6.94 -6.84 -21.93
N ASN A 26 -6.64 -7.47 -20.79
CA ASN A 26 -6.79 -8.91 -20.60
C ASN A 26 -8.01 -9.29 -19.74
N GLN A 27 -8.95 -8.35 -19.58
CA GLN A 27 -10.08 -8.52 -18.67
C GLN A 27 -10.97 -9.71 -19.02
N ASP A 28 -11.11 -10.05 -20.31
CA ASP A 28 -11.89 -11.20 -20.78
C ASP A 28 -11.23 -12.55 -20.44
N HIS A 29 -9.90 -12.58 -20.37
CA HIS A 29 -9.12 -13.78 -20.02
C HIS A 29 -8.96 -13.97 -18.51
N LEU A 30 -9.10 -12.90 -17.73
CA LEU A 30 -9.07 -12.98 -16.28
C LEU A 30 -10.40 -13.54 -15.79
N ARG A 31 -10.43 -14.83 -15.39
CA ARG A 31 -11.56 -15.57 -14.75
C ARG A 31 -12.91 -14.84 -14.79
N SER A 32 -13.49 -14.75 -15.99
CA SER A 32 -14.74 -14.03 -16.28
C SER A 32 -15.91 -14.49 -15.41
N GLU A 33 -15.97 -15.78 -15.08
CA GLU A 33 -17.00 -16.40 -14.23
C GLU A 33 -17.12 -15.75 -12.84
N CYS A 34 -16.00 -15.34 -12.24
CA CYS A 34 -16.01 -14.73 -10.91
C CYS A 34 -16.45 -13.25 -10.95
N TYR A 35 -16.36 -12.63 -12.14
CA TYR A 35 -16.72 -11.24 -12.35
C TYR A 35 -18.15 -11.06 -12.85
N GLN A 36 -18.75 -12.06 -13.48
CA GLN A 36 -20.04 -11.93 -14.14
C GLN A 36 -21.15 -11.41 -13.21
N ARG A 37 -21.30 -12.00 -12.01
CA ARG A 37 -22.23 -11.51 -10.98
C ARG A 37 -21.98 -10.07 -10.54
N LEU A 38 -20.72 -9.65 -10.56
CA LEU A 38 -20.28 -8.33 -10.10
C LEU A 38 -20.43 -7.29 -11.23
N VAL A 39 -20.17 -7.69 -12.47
CA VAL A 39 -20.52 -6.95 -13.68
C VAL A 39 -22.02 -6.71 -13.69
N ASP A 40 -22.83 -7.77 -13.51
CA ASP A 40 -24.29 -7.70 -13.47
C ASP A 40 -24.79 -6.78 -12.36
N HIS A 41 -24.18 -6.83 -11.17
CA HIS A 41 -24.52 -5.90 -10.09
C HIS A 41 -24.18 -4.45 -10.47
N VAL A 42 -23.01 -4.19 -11.05
CA VAL A 42 -22.58 -2.83 -11.43
C VAL A 42 -23.39 -2.29 -12.62
N THR A 43 -23.76 -3.13 -13.59
CA THR A 43 -24.63 -2.75 -14.70
C THR A 43 -26.06 -2.48 -14.23
N ASN A 44 -26.62 -3.33 -13.36
CA ASN A 44 -27.96 -3.13 -12.79
C ASN A 44 -28.01 -1.90 -11.87
N SER A 45 -26.98 -1.69 -11.04
CA SER A 45 -26.87 -0.49 -10.19
C SER A 45 -26.76 0.80 -11.01
N ALA A 46 -26.10 0.73 -12.17
CA ALA A 46 -25.99 1.87 -13.09
C ALA A 46 -27.26 2.11 -13.92
N ALA A 47 -28.00 1.05 -14.28
CA ALA A 47 -29.26 1.17 -15.00
C ALA A 47 -30.37 1.85 -14.16
N ASN A 48 -30.29 1.72 -12.82
CA ASN A 48 -31.26 2.30 -11.90
C ASN A 48 -30.98 3.79 -11.54
N ASN A 49 -29.80 4.33 -11.90
CA ASN A 49 -29.43 5.73 -11.66
C ASN A 49 -29.39 6.48 -13.02
N ILE A 50 -30.56 6.97 -13.43
CA ILE A 50 -30.86 7.48 -14.79
C ILE A 50 -30.11 8.79 -15.16
N GLU A 51 -29.31 9.39 -14.28
CA GLU A 51 -28.68 10.70 -14.54
C GLU A 51 -27.18 10.69 -14.86
N ASP A 52 -26.46 9.58 -14.69
CA ASP A 52 -24.99 9.59 -14.88
C ASP A 52 -24.61 9.03 -16.26
N ILE A 53 -24.46 9.94 -17.23
CA ILE A 53 -23.91 9.68 -18.56
C ILE A 53 -22.55 8.99 -18.39
N ARG A 54 -22.49 7.69 -18.68
CA ARG A 54 -21.27 6.88 -18.58
C ARG A 54 -20.23 7.33 -19.60
N LEU A 55 -19.32 8.22 -19.20
CA LEU A 55 -18.08 8.46 -19.92
C LEU A 55 -17.02 7.43 -19.50
N GLY A 56 -16.99 6.27 -20.16
CA GLY A 56 -15.88 5.30 -20.05
C GLY A 56 -16.28 3.82 -19.93
N SER A 57 -15.26 2.96 -19.94
CA SER A 57 -15.38 1.50 -19.74
C SER A 57 -15.20 1.13 -18.27
N VAL A 58 -16.10 0.34 -17.69
CA VAL A 58 -15.98 -0.17 -16.30
C VAL A 58 -14.84 -1.19 -16.22
N LEU A 59 -13.79 -0.86 -15.46
CA LEU A 59 -12.67 -1.76 -15.19
C LEU A 59 -12.79 -2.39 -13.79
N ILE A 60 -12.78 -3.71 -13.74
CA ILE A 60 -12.94 -4.50 -12.53
C ILE A 60 -11.55 -4.90 -12.01
N LEU A 61 -11.03 -4.18 -11.02
CA LEU A 61 -9.69 -4.48 -10.49
C LEU A 61 -9.71 -5.76 -9.63
N PRO A 62 -8.81 -6.74 -9.88
CA PRO A 62 -8.68 -7.93 -9.05
C PRO A 62 -8.12 -7.57 -7.67
N SER A 63 -8.29 -8.45 -6.68
CA SER A 63 -7.76 -8.23 -5.32
C SER A 63 -6.23 -8.18 -5.26
N ILE A 64 -5.55 -8.75 -6.26
CA ILE A 64 -4.09 -8.66 -6.45
C ILE A 64 -3.64 -7.20 -6.62
N PHE A 65 -4.51 -6.33 -7.15
CA PHE A 65 -4.19 -4.92 -7.29
C PHE A 65 -4.33 -4.21 -5.95
N GLN A 66 -3.19 -3.91 -5.33
CA GLN A 66 -3.13 -3.28 -4.01
C GLN A 66 -3.81 -1.90 -4.01
N GLY A 67 -4.65 -1.65 -3.01
CA GLY A 67 -5.43 -0.41 -2.90
C GLY A 67 -6.74 -0.41 -3.70
N SER A 68 -7.05 -1.46 -4.47
CA SER A 68 -8.41 -1.64 -5.00
C SER A 68 -9.42 -1.95 -3.90
N ALA A 69 -10.70 -1.64 -4.14
CA ALA A 69 -11.79 -1.98 -3.23
C ALA A 69 -11.81 -3.49 -2.87
N ARG A 70 -11.52 -4.36 -3.85
CA ARG A 70 -11.44 -5.80 -3.62
C ARG A 70 -10.22 -6.22 -2.80
N SER A 71 -9.07 -5.58 -3.02
CA SER A 71 -7.88 -5.81 -2.19
C SER A 71 -8.19 -5.47 -0.73
N MET A 72 -8.84 -4.34 -0.48
CA MET A 72 -9.23 -3.92 0.87
C MET A 72 -10.27 -4.85 1.51
N GLN A 73 -11.28 -5.31 0.75
CA GLN A 73 -12.24 -6.30 1.22
C GLN A 73 -11.58 -7.63 1.58
N GLN A 74 -10.64 -8.11 0.74
CA GLN A 74 -9.91 -9.34 1.01
C GLN A 74 -9.06 -9.20 2.28
N LEU A 75 -8.29 -8.09 2.42
CA LEU A 75 -7.51 -7.81 3.62
C LEU A 75 -8.37 -7.76 4.89
N TYR A 76 -9.57 -7.20 4.79
CA TYR A 76 -10.52 -7.19 5.90
C TYR A 76 -10.98 -8.61 6.27
N GLN A 77 -11.36 -9.44 5.30
CA GLN A 77 -11.75 -10.81 5.57
C GLN A 77 -10.61 -11.64 6.17
N ASP A 78 -9.38 -11.46 5.67
CA ASP A 78 -8.19 -12.11 6.19
C ASP A 78 -7.93 -11.68 7.64
N ALA A 79 -8.03 -10.37 7.94
CA ALA A 79 -7.90 -9.85 9.31
C ALA A 79 -8.98 -10.42 10.25
N MET A 80 -10.22 -10.54 9.78
CA MET A 80 -11.31 -11.17 10.55
C MET A 80 -11.05 -12.65 10.80
N ALA A 81 -10.51 -13.38 9.82
CA ALA A 81 -10.14 -14.79 9.97
C ALA A 81 -9.00 -14.97 10.99
N ILE A 82 -7.99 -14.09 10.96
CA ILE A 82 -6.90 -14.06 11.94
C ILE A 82 -7.45 -13.76 13.34
N SER A 83 -8.30 -12.74 13.47
CA SER A 83 -8.93 -12.34 14.74
C SER A 83 -9.79 -13.47 15.32
N ARG A 84 -10.51 -14.22 14.47
CA ARG A 84 -11.27 -15.39 14.91
C ARG A 84 -10.37 -16.53 15.42
N LYS A 85 -9.17 -16.69 14.87
CA LYS A 85 -8.25 -17.80 15.22
C LYS A 85 -7.38 -17.47 16.43
N ILE A 86 -6.82 -16.26 16.49
CA ILE A 86 -5.83 -15.85 17.49
C ILE A 86 -6.49 -15.08 18.64
N GLY A 87 -7.63 -14.44 18.38
CA GLY A 87 -8.30 -13.56 19.33
C GLY A 87 -8.33 -12.11 18.83
N ARG A 88 -9.09 -11.27 19.54
CA ARG A 88 -9.24 -9.86 19.20
C ARG A 88 -7.92 -9.13 19.50
N PRO A 89 -7.46 -8.21 18.63
CA PRO A 89 -6.31 -7.38 18.93
C PRO A 89 -6.60 -6.45 20.12
N ASP A 90 -5.65 -6.36 21.05
CA ASP A 90 -5.74 -5.49 22.23
C ASP A 90 -5.20 -4.08 21.96
N LEU A 91 -4.15 -3.97 21.15
CA LEU A 91 -3.45 -2.71 20.86
C LEU A 91 -3.43 -2.41 19.36
N PHE A 92 -3.61 -1.13 19.02
CA PHE A 92 -3.41 -0.61 17.66
C PHE A 92 -2.40 0.54 17.72
N ILE A 93 -1.14 0.24 17.39
CA ILE A 93 -0.02 1.17 17.55
C ILE A 93 0.49 1.60 16.18
N THR A 94 0.62 2.92 15.99
CA THR A 94 1.26 3.51 14.81
C THR A 94 2.58 4.12 15.22
N MET A 95 3.68 3.66 14.61
CA MET A 95 5.02 4.25 14.83
C MET A 95 5.45 5.02 13.58
N THR A 96 5.83 6.28 13.74
CA THR A 96 6.32 7.14 12.66
C THR A 96 7.81 7.42 12.83
N CYS A 97 8.53 7.50 11.71
CA CYS A 97 9.95 7.81 11.74
C CYS A 97 10.16 9.29 12.06
N ASN A 98 11.00 9.60 13.05
CA ASN A 98 11.31 10.98 13.43
C ASN A 98 12.71 11.38 12.92
N PRO A 99 12.83 12.33 11.97
CA PRO A 99 14.13 12.77 11.44
C PRO A 99 14.99 13.51 12.48
N LYS A 100 14.43 13.90 13.63
CA LYS A 100 15.15 14.59 14.72
C LYS A 100 15.80 13.63 15.72
N TRP A 101 15.73 12.32 15.50
CA TRP A 101 16.37 11.35 16.38
C TRP A 101 17.88 11.61 16.52
N PRO A 102 18.44 11.47 17.73
CA PRO A 102 19.84 11.80 18.00
C PRO A 102 20.79 10.93 17.18
N GLU A 103 20.45 9.68 16.90
CA GLU A 103 21.23 8.77 16.07
C GLU A 103 21.33 9.28 14.62
N ILE A 104 20.23 9.80 14.06
CA ILE A 104 20.22 10.42 12.72
C ILE A 104 21.08 11.68 12.71
N ARG A 105 20.93 12.55 13.71
CA ARG A 105 21.71 13.80 13.82
C ARG A 105 23.21 13.52 13.95
N ARG A 106 23.59 12.52 14.77
CA ARG A 106 24.98 12.09 14.94
C ARG A 106 25.56 11.57 13.63
N TYR A 107 24.83 10.73 12.90
CA TYR A 107 25.30 10.22 11.61
C TYR A 107 25.43 11.34 10.57
N LEU A 108 24.48 12.28 10.51
CA LEU A 108 24.56 13.46 9.63
C LEU A 108 25.78 14.34 9.94
N ALA A 109 26.17 14.46 11.21
CA ALA A 109 27.37 15.22 11.60
C ALA A 109 28.68 14.59 11.10
N THR A 110 28.69 13.30 10.76
CA THR A 110 29.87 12.62 10.17
C THR A 110 29.96 12.79 8.66
N LEU A 111 28.90 13.29 8.03
CA LEU A 111 28.78 13.44 6.59
C LEU A 111 29.04 14.89 6.14
N PRO A 112 29.25 15.13 4.84
CA PRO A 112 29.40 16.48 4.31
C PRO A 112 28.23 17.41 4.69
N PRO A 113 28.51 18.69 5.00
CA PRO A 113 27.47 19.64 5.40
C PRO A 113 26.41 19.82 4.31
N GLY A 114 25.16 20.00 4.72
CA GLY A 114 24.02 20.23 3.82
C GLY A 114 23.14 19.01 3.52
N LEU A 115 23.55 17.81 3.95
CA LEU A 115 22.71 16.61 3.85
C LEU A 115 21.60 16.60 4.91
N THR A 116 20.41 16.13 4.52
CA THR A 116 19.25 15.96 5.40
C THR A 116 18.94 14.47 5.61
N ALA A 117 18.15 14.13 6.62
CA ALA A 117 17.68 12.75 6.88
C ALA A 117 17.03 12.08 5.64
N ASN A 118 16.42 12.87 4.75
CA ASN A 118 15.82 12.39 3.50
C ASN A 118 16.86 11.98 2.45
N ASP A 119 18.09 12.51 2.53
CA ASP A 119 19.15 12.21 1.57
C ASP A 119 19.88 10.88 1.91
N ILE A 120 19.69 10.38 3.13
CA ILE A 120 20.27 9.14 3.68
C ILE A 120 19.19 8.10 4.04
N PRO A 121 18.30 7.72 3.10
CA PRO A 121 17.16 6.85 3.41
C PRO A 121 17.59 5.46 3.92
N HIS A 122 18.74 4.94 3.47
CA HIS A 122 19.26 3.65 3.92
C HIS A 122 19.50 3.62 5.44
N PHE A 123 20.06 4.69 6.01
CA PHE A 123 20.32 4.80 7.44
C PHE A 123 19.01 5.02 8.21
N THR A 124 18.19 5.96 7.75
CA THR A 124 16.89 6.30 8.38
C THR A 124 15.96 5.09 8.43
N CYS A 125 15.85 4.32 7.34
CA CYS A 125 15.03 3.09 7.30
C CYS A 125 15.56 2.00 8.24
N ARG A 126 16.89 1.79 8.29
CA ARG A 126 17.49 0.80 9.20
C ARG A 126 17.27 1.18 10.66
N LEU A 127 17.48 2.44 11.01
CA LEU A 127 17.26 2.94 12.36
C LEU A 127 15.77 2.82 12.74
N PHE A 128 14.86 3.19 11.84
CA PHE A 128 13.43 3.01 12.06
C PHE A 128 13.08 1.55 12.35
N TYR A 129 13.60 0.62 11.55
CA TYR A 129 13.40 -0.81 11.77
C TYR A 129 13.94 -1.26 13.14
N GLN A 130 15.12 -0.80 13.54
CA GLN A 130 15.67 -1.10 14.87
C GLN A 130 14.78 -0.57 16.01
N LYS A 131 14.20 0.64 15.86
CA LYS A 131 13.24 1.19 16.82
C LYS A 131 11.94 0.36 16.88
N VAL A 132 11.45 -0.12 15.73
CA VAL A 132 10.27 -1.03 15.69
C VAL A 132 10.58 -2.31 16.44
N GLN A 133 11.74 -2.91 16.20
CA GLN A 133 12.13 -4.15 16.88
C GLN A 133 12.31 -3.96 18.39
N GLY A 134 12.86 -2.80 18.81
CA GLY A 134 12.90 -2.42 20.21
C GLY A 134 11.51 -2.34 20.84
N LEU A 135 10.58 -1.67 20.17
CA LEU A 135 9.19 -1.57 20.63
C LEU A 135 8.51 -2.94 20.73
N ILE A 136 8.70 -3.82 19.75
CA ILE A 136 8.14 -5.19 19.79
C ILE A 136 8.70 -5.95 20.99
N LYS A 137 10.02 -5.88 21.19
CA LYS A 137 10.67 -6.53 22.32
C LYS A 137 10.16 -5.99 23.66
N ASP A 138 9.94 -4.67 23.77
CA ASP A 138 9.40 -4.08 24.99
C ASP A 138 7.97 -4.59 25.26
N LEU A 139 7.13 -4.72 24.22
CA LEU A 139 5.77 -5.26 24.34
C LEU A 139 5.72 -6.76 24.68
N GLU A 140 6.70 -7.55 24.24
CA GLU A 140 6.81 -8.98 24.56
C GLU A 140 7.29 -9.25 26.00
N ASN A 141 7.93 -8.26 26.64
CA ASN A 141 8.44 -8.37 28.01
C ASN A 141 7.51 -7.74 29.07
N VAL A 142 6.30 -7.32 28.69
CA VAL A 142 5.22 -6.91 29.60
C VAL A 142 4.37 -8.11 29.96
#